data_AF-A0A4R0GRD0-F1
#
_entry.id   AF-A0A4R0GRD0-F1
#
_cell.length_a   1.000
_cell.length_b   1.000
_cell.length_c   1.000
_cell.angle_alpha   90.00
_cell.angle_beta   90.00
_cell.angle_gamma   90.00
#
_symmetry.space_group_name_H-M   'P 1'
#
loop_
_entity.id
_entity.type
_entity.pdbx_description
1 polymer ?
#
loop_
_entity_poly.entity_id
_entity_poly.type
_entity_poly.pdbx_seq_one_letter_code
_entity_poly.pdbx_strand_id
1 'polypeptide(L)' 'MEQPTGFIFAIDAVTRHVNSARPDAPVRPESPRTARLAGTRRLTADALRRLADQIQPAPLTTTPNCAQ' A
#
# COMPACT_ATOMS: atom_id res chain seq x y z
N MET A 1 24.19 -13.54 -12.71
CA MET A 1 24.56 -12.11 -12.59
C MET A 1 24.25 -11.69 -11.17
N GLU A 2 25.28 -11.56 -10.34
CA GLU A 2 25.14 -10.95 -9.02
C GLU A 2 24.67 -9.51 -9.24
N GLN A 3 23.52 -9.13 -8.69
CA GLN A 3 22.95 -7.80 -8.92
C GLN A 3 23.65 -6.82 -7.96
N PRO A 4 24.63 -6.02 -8.43
CA PRO A 4 25.40 -5.12 -7.55
C PRO A 4 24.50 -4.12 -6.82
N THR A 5 23.38 -3.76 -7.45
CA THR A 5 22.38 -2.86 -6.88
C THR A 5 21.73 -3.44 -5.61
N GLY A 6 21.43 -4.74 -5.59
CA GLY A 6 20.84 -5.39 -4.42
C GLY A 6 21.78 -5.37 -3.22
N PHE A 7 23.07 -5.59 -3.48
CA PHE A 7 24.11 -5.50 -2.44
C PHE A 7 24.24 -4.09 -1.88
N ILE A 8 24.28 -3.07 -2.75
CA ILE A 8 24.36 -1.66 -2.33
C ILE A 8 23.15 -1.27 -1.48
N PHE A 9 21.94 -1.67 -1.87
CA PHE A 9 20.73 -1.41 -1.09
C PHE A 9 20.73 -2.12 0.26
N ALA A 10 21.23 -3.36 0.32
CA ALA A 10 21.34 -4.09 1.57
C ALA A 10 22.29 -3.37 2.55
N ILE A 11 23.45 -2.90 2.08
CA ILE A 11 24.41 -2.17 2.90
C ILE A 11 23.83 -0.84 3.39
N ASP A 12 23.16 -0.06 2.53
CA ASP A 12 22.52 1.20 2.95
C ASP A 12 21.43 0.96 4.00
N ALA A 13 20.59 -0.07 3.80
CA ALA A 13 19.52 -0.41 4.74
C ALA A 13 20.08 -0.81 6.11
N VAL A 14 21.09 -1.68 6.15
CA VAL A 14 21.74 -2.11 7.40
C VAL A 14 22.42 -0.94 8.09
N THR A 15 23.18 -0.13 7.33
CA THR A 15 23.89 1.04 7.87
C THR A 15 22.92 2.03 8.49
N ARG A 16 21.81 2.32 7.82
CA ARG A 16 20.76 3.20 8.32
C ARG A 16 20.11 2.63 9.59
N HIS A 17 19.77 1.34 9.59
CA HIS A 17 19.13 0.68 10.73
C HIS A 17 20.00 0.77 11.99
N VAL A 18 21.28 0.36 11.89
CA VAL A 18 22.22 0.37 13.02
C VAL A 18 22.42 1.78 13.55
N ASN A 19 22.60 2.77 12.67
CA ASN A 19 22.79 4.16 13.10
C ASN A 19 21.53 4.74 13.75
N SER A 20 20.33 4.38 13.28
CA SER A 20 19.06 4.83 13.87
C SER A 20 18.71 4.18 15.20
N ALA A 21 19.23 2.97 15.45
CA ALA A 21 19.00 2.22 16.68
C ALA A 21 19.93 2.63 17.83
N ARG A 22 20.87 3.55 17.58
CA ARG A 22 21.78 4.05 18.62
C ARG A 22 20.99 4.85 19.66
N PRO A 23 21.33 4.73 20.95
CA PRO A 23 20.65 5.46 22.03
C PRO A 23 20.75 6.97 21.85
N ASP A 24 21.85 7.47 21.28
CA ASP A 24 22.09 8.89 21.02
C ASP A 24 21.70 9.34 19.60
N ALA A 25 20.98 8.50 18.85
CA ALA A 25 20.58 8.86 17.48
C ALA A 25 19.61 10.06 17.52
N PRO A 26 19.82 11.08 16.67
CA PRO A 26 18.90 12.21 16.60
C PRO A 26 17.52 11.71 16.14
N VAL A 27 16.50 11.92 16.97
CA VAL A 27 15.11 11.60 16.64
C VAL A 27 14.64 12.57 15.57
N ARG A 28 14.63 12.14 14.30
CA ARG A 28 13.98 12.87 13.22
C ARG A 28 12.52 12.41 13.12
N PRO A 29 11.54 13.32 13.22
CA PRO A 29 10.17 12.97 12.91
C PRO A 29 10.06 12.47 11.47
N GLU A 30 9.35 11.37 11.26
CA GLU A 30 9.09 10.84 9.92
C GLU A 30 8.38 11.91 9.10
N SER A 31 8.98 12.35 7.99
CA SER A 31 8.33 13.29 7.08
C SER A 31 7.06 12.63 6.54
N PRO A 32 5.93 13.33 6.46
CA PRO A 32 4.73 12.79 5.84
C PRO A 32 5.08 12.33 4.43
N ARG A 33 4.99 11.02 4.17
CA ARG A 33 5.23 10.47 2.84
C ARG A 33 4.17 11.06 1.91
N THR A 34 4.58 11.93 0.99
CA THR A 34 3.70 12.42 -0.06
C THR A 34 3.28 11.22 -0.91
N ALA A 35 2.01 10.84 -0.82
CA ALA A 35 1.46 9.77 -1.64
C ALA A 35 1.34 10.28 -3.09
N ARG A 36 2.45 10.28 -3.84
CA ARG A 36 2.54 10.74 -5.24
C ARG A 36 1.53 10.04 -6.16
N LEU A 37 1.06 8.86 -5.76
CA LEU A 37 0.10 8.03 -6.49
C LEU A 37 -1.30 8.02 -5.85
N ALA A 38 -1.61 8.93 -4.92
CA ALA A 38 -2.93 8.95 -4.28
C ALA A 38 -4.06 9.18 -5.28
N GLY A 39 -3.87 10.11 -6.23
CA GLY A 39 -4.85 10.41 -7.27
C GLY A 39 -5.06 9.24 -8.24
N THR A 40 -3.96 8.68 -8.76
CA THR A 40 -4.02 7.55 -9.69
C THR A 40 -4.62 6.31 -9.03
N ARG A 41 -4.26 5.99 -7.78
CA ARG A 41 -4.87 4.88 -7.02
C ARG A 41 -6.37 5.04 -6.86
N ARG A 42 -6.87 6.25 -6.57
CA ARG A 42 -8.31 6.51 -6.46
C ARG A 42 -9.02 6.31 -7.80
N LEU A 43 -8.46 6.87 -8.88
CA LEU A 43 -9.02 6.71 -10.23
C LEU A 43 -9.06 5.24 -10.65
N THR A 44 -8.00 4.48 -10.40
CA THR A 44 -7.97 3.04 -10.68
C THR A 44 -9.00 2.28 -9.85
N ALA A 45 -9.13 2.60 -8.56
CA ALA A 45 -10.12 1.96 -7.69
C ALA A 45 -11.56 2.21 -8.19
N ASP A 46 -11.88 3.44 -8.61
CA ASP A 46 -13.20 3.76 -9.14
C ASP A 46 -13.46 3.08 -10.50
N ALA A 47 -12.46 3.03 -11.37
CA ALA A 47 -12.57 2.32 -12.65
C ALA A 47 -12.82 0.81 -12.43
N LEU A 48 -12.08 0.19 -11.50
CA LEU A 48 -12.27 -1.22 -11.15
C LEU A 48 -13.64 -1.48 -10.54
N ARG A 49 -14.16 -0.56 -9.71
CA ARG A 49 -15.50 -0.70 -9.14
C ARG A 49 -16.60 -0.63 -10.21
N ARG A 50 -16.52 0.33 -11.14
CA ARG A 50 -17.46 0.41 -12.27
C ARG A 50 -17.42 -0.83 -13.15
N LEU A 51 -16.22 -1.37 -13.38
CA LEU A 51 -16.06 -2.61 -14.14
C LEU A 51 -16.68 -3.79 -13.39
N ALA A 52 -16.49 -3.87 -12.07
CA ALA A 52 -17.15 -4.87 -11.25
C ALA A 52 -18.68 -4.75 -11.33
N ASP A 53 -19.23 -3.54 -11.20
CA ASP A 53 -20.67 -3.29 -11.29
C ASP A 53 -21.26 -3.68 -12.66
N GLN A 54 -20.47 -3.63 -13.74
CA GLN A 54 -20.90 -4.04 -15.09
C GLN A 54 -20.85 -5.56 -15.30
N ILE A 55 -19.89 -6.23 -14.68
CA ILE A 55 -19.71 -7.68 -14.83
C ILE A 55 -20.60 -8.45 -13.85
N GLN A 56 -20.89 -7.86 -12.69
CA GLN A 56 -21.68 -8.53 -11.68
C GLN A 56 -23.14 -8.70 -12.17
N PRO A 57 -23.64 -9.95 -12.28
CA PRO A 57 -25.05 -10.18 -12.53
C PRO A 57 -25.87 -9.55 -11.40
N ALA A 58 -27.05 -9.02 -11.75
CA ALA A 58 -27.92 -8.32 -10.80
C ALA A 58 -28.05 -9.16 -9.51
N PRO A 59 -27.69 -8.60 -8.34
CA PRO A 59 -27.81 -9.33 -7.09
C PRO A 59 -29.28 -9.72 -6.92
N LEU A 60 -29.54 -11.03 -6.84
CA LEU A 60 -30.86 -11.53 -6.51
C LEU A 60 -31.28 -10.85 -5.21
N THR A 61 -32.37 -10.11 -5.26
CA THR A 61 -33.01 -9.55 -4.08
C THR A 61 -33.52 -10.71 -3.24
N THR A 62 -32.64 -11.26 -2.41
CA THR A 62 -33.04 -12.17 -1.35
C THR A 62 -33.77 -11.32 -0.33
N THR A 63 -35.09 -11.27 -0.43
CA THR A 63 -35.91 -10.77 0.67
C THR A 63 -35.55 -11.62 1.89
N PRO A 64 -35.06 -11.03 2.99
CA PRO A 64 -34.89 -11.79 4.22
C PRO A 64 -36.31 -12.15 4.70
N ASN A 65 -36.79 -13.32 4.28
CA ASN A 65 -37.94 -13.94 4.92
C ASN A 65 -37.44 -14.39 6.29
N CYS A 66 -37.55 -13.49 7.28
CA CYS A 66 -37.73 -13.91 8.65
C CYS A 66 -39.07 -14.64 8.71
N ALA A 67 -39.04 -15.94 8.44
CA ALA A 67 -40.12 -16.82 8.85
C ALA A 67 -40.14 -16.83 10.38
N GLN A 68 -41.32 -16.50 10.91
CA GLN A 68 -41.74 -16.61 12.31
C GLN A 68 -41.44 -17.97 12.92
#